data_AF-A0A7M3BMA5-F1
#
_entry.id   AF-A0A7M3BMA5-F1
#
_cell.length_a   1.000
_cell.length_b   1.000
_cell.length_c   1.000
_cell.angle_alpha   90.00
_cell.angle_beta   90.00
_cell.angle_gamma   90.00
#
_symmetry.space_group_name_H-M   'P 1'
#
loop_
_entity.id
_entity.type
_entity.pdbx_description
1 polymer ?
#
loop_
_entity_poly.entity_id
_entity_poly.type
_entity_poly.pdbx_seq_one_letter_code
_entity_poly.pdbx_strand_id
1 'polypeptide(L)'
;MLAAALCAAWTGQGRADDPALLGRPGMEQVYVWLNYESWSEGLALIRAGVHEADPQMVIRLLACIAKNGDHAVIVGRPSLAAKTILVIDGDQKGCRGFVTDEDLGM
;
A
#
# COMPACT_ATOMS: atom_id res chain seq x y z
N MET A 1 -32.75 -19.67 40.25
CA MET A 1 -31.54 -20.32 39.68
C MET A 1 -30.74 -19.22 39.00
N LEU A 2 -29.67 -18.79 39.67
CA LEU A 2 -28.76 -17.73 39.25
C LEU A 2 -27.70 -18.31 38.30
N ALA A 3 -27.28 -17.46 37.35
CA ALA A 3 -26.01 -17.49 36.63
C ALA A 3 -25.77 -18.60 35.59
N ALA A 4 -25.89 -18.20 34.32
CA ALA A 4 -24.99 -18.63 33.23
C ALA A 4 -25.02 -17.52 32.16
N ALA A 5 -24.27 -16.44 32.39
CA ALA A 5 -22.95 -16.25 31.79
C ALA A 5 -23.04 -15.74 30.34
N LEU A 6 -23.08 -14.40 30.25
CA LEU A 6 -22.76 -13.62 29.06
C LEU A 6 -21.30 -13.92 28.63
N CYS A 7 -21.10 -14.85 27.71
CA CYS A 7 -19.79 -15.10 27.11
C CYS A 7 -19.93 -15.28 25.59
N ALA A 8 -20.23 -14.21 24.87
CA ALA A 8 -20.08 -14.21 23.40
C ALA A 8 -19.74 -12.84 22.79
N ALA A 9 -19.31 -11.86 23.60
CA ALA A 9 -18.87 -10.56 23.09
C ALA A 9 -17.34 -10.52 22.92
N TRP A 10 -16.77 -11.44 22.13
CA TRP A 10 -15.34 -11.45 21.77
C TRP A 10 -15.11 -11.94 20.33
N THR A 11 -15.92 -11.47 19.36
CA THR A 11 -15.64 -11.73 17.93
C THR A 11 -14.91 -10.58 17.22
N GLY A 12 -14.47 -9.56 17.95
CA GLY A 12 -13.78 -8.40 17.40
C GLY A 12 -12.32 -8.29 17.82
N GLN A 13 -11.50 -9.31 17.57
CA GLN A 13 -10.05 -9.10 17.52
C GLN A 13 -9.67 -8.84 16.07
N GLY A 14 -9.70 -7.57 15.64
CA GLY A 14 -8.98 -7.16 14.44
C GLY A 14 -7.51 -7.52 14.65
N ARG A 15 -7.01 -8.48 13.86
CA ARG A 15 -5.62 -8.90 13.95
C ARG A 15 -4.76 -7.79 13.38
N ALA A 16 -3.57 -7.61 13.91
CA ALA A 16 -2.53 -6.77 13.28
C ALA A 16 -2.13 -7.26 11.86
N ASP A 17 -2.73 -8.34 11.38
CA ASP A 17 -2.55 -8.99 10.08
C ASP A 17 -3.75 -8.83 9.13
N ASP A 18 -4.76 -8.03 9.49
CA ASP A 18 -5.84 -7.74 8.55
C ASP A 18 -5.24 -7.03 7.33
N PRO A 19 -5.40 -7.56 6.11
CA PRO A 19 -4.78 -6.99 4.94
C PRO A 19 -5.21 -5.53 4.76
N ALA A 20 -4.22 -4.65 4.55
CA ALA A 20 -4.49 -3.26 4.21
C ALA A 20 -5.07 -3.20 2.79
N LEU A 21 -6.08 -2.36 2.61
CA LEU A 21 -6.65 -2.09 1.29
C LEU A 21 -5.79 -1.06 0.58
N LEU A 22 -5.30 -1.39 -0.61
CA LEU A 22 -4.62 -0.45 -1.47
C LEU A 22 -5.65 0.47 -2.11
N GLY A 23 -5.48 1.77 -1.99
CA GLY A 23 -6.35 2.72 -2.66
C GLY A 23 -6.18 4.15 -2.17
N ARG A 24 -6.40 5.07 -3.10
CA ARG A 24 -6.53 6.50 -2.84
C ARG A 24 -7.82 7.01 -3.49
N PRO A 25 -8.62 7.85 -2.82
CA PRO A 25 -9.79 8.47 -3.43
C PRO A 25 -9.43 9.16 -4.75
N GLY A 26 -10.16 8.85 -5.81
CA GLY A 26 -9.96 9.43 -7.15
C GLY A 26 -8.86 8.77 -8.00
N MET A 27 -8.19 7.73 -7.49
CA MET A 27 -7.16 7.00 -8.24
C MET A 27 -7.61 5.56 -8.51
N GLU A 28 -7.47 5.09 -9.76
CA GLU A 28 -7.78 3.69 -10.12
C GLU A 28 -6.64 2.72 -9.80
N GLN A 29 -5.43 3.25 -9.62
CA GLN A 29 -4.19 2.48 -9.51
C GLN A 29 -3.37 3.00 -8.34
N VAL A 30 -2.58 2.10 -7.75
CA VAL A 30 -1.61 2.40 -6.69
C VAL A 30 -0.22 2.07 -7.21
N TYR A 31 0.66 3.07 -7.20
CA TYR A 31 2.05 2.93 -7.61
C TYR A 31 2.87 2.39 -6.45
N VAL A 32 3.32 1.14 -6.56
CA VAL A 32 4.19 0.53 -5.56
C VAL A 32 5.63 0.79 -5.99
N TRP A 33 6.35 1.61 -5.23
CA TRP A 33 7.72 2.01 -5.52
C TRP A 33 8.72 0.93 -5.10
N LEU A 34 9.88 0.84 -5.75
CA LEU A 34 10.90 -0.15 -5.34
C LEU A 34 11.34 0.04 -3.89
N ASN A 35 11.54 1.31 -3.48
CA ASN A 35 11.95 1.74 -2.14
C ASN A 35 11.69 3.25 -1.97
N TYR A 36 12.09 3.79 -0.82
CA TYR A 36 11.93 5.22 -0.49
C TYR A 36 12.71 6.12 -1.46
N GLU A 37 13.93 5.72 -1.82
CA GLU A 37 14.81 6.46 -2.73
C GLU A 37 14.15 6.59 -4.11
N SER A 38 13.55 5.50 -4.60
CA SER A 38 12.83 5.46 -5.88
C SER A 38 11.59 6.34 -5.87
N TRP A 39 10.85 6.37 -4.75
CA TRP A 39 9.73 7.30 -4.55
C TRP A 39 10.20 8.76 -4.58
N SER A 40 11.28 9.08 -3.85
CA SER A 40 11.82 10.43 -3.79
C SER A 40 12.35 10.91 -5.14
N GLU A 41 13.08 10.06 -5.85
CA GLU A 41 13.56 10.31 -7.22
C GLU A 41 12.39 10.50 -8.19
N GLY A 42 11.40 9.61 -8.14
CA GLY A 42 10.21 9.67 -8.99
C GLY A 42 9.45 10.99 -8.82
N LEU A 43 9.26 11.45 -7.58
CA LEU A 43 8.66 12.76 -7.32
C LEU A 43 9.49 13.92 -7.87
N ALA A 44 10.82 13.85 -7.78
CA ALA A 44 11.68 14.88 -8.35
C ALA A 44 11.55 14.93 -9.89
N LEU A 45 11.54 13.76 -10.54
CA LEU A 45 11.36 13.65 -12.00
C LEU A 45 9.97 14.14 -12.46
N ILE A 46 8.92 13.80 -11.71
CA ILE A 46 7.56 14.28 -11.99
C ILE A 46 7.49 15.79 -11.86
N ARG A 47 8.01 16.37 -10.77
CA ARG A 47 8.04 17.83 -10.54
C ARG A 47 8.86 18.58 -11.60
N ALA A 48 9.91 17.94 -12.12
CA ALA A 48 10.72 18.48 -13.20
C ALA A 48 10.08 18.32 -14.60
N GLY A 49 8.89 17.71 -14.70
CA GLY A 49 8.20 17.48 -15.97
C GLY A 49 8.80 16.36 -16.84
N VAL A 50 9.80 15.62 -16.34
CA VAL A 50 10.52 14.59 -17.12
C VAL A 50 9.56 13.49 -17.59
N HIS A 51 8.59 13.13 -16.76
CA HIS A 51 7.58 12.12 -17.07
C HIS A 51 6.72 12.43 -18.31
N GLU A 52 6.61 13.70 -18.72
CA GLU A 52 5.87 14.08 -19.93
C GLU A 52 6.65 13.76 -21.21
N ALA A 53 7.97 13.91 -21.17
CA ALA A 53 8.86 13.66 -22.30
C ALA A 53 9.36 12.22 -22.35
N ASP A 54 9.64 11.62 -21.18
CA ASP A 54 10.11 10.26 -21.03
C ASP A 54 9.50 9.58 -19.79
N PRO A 55 8.32 8.96 -19.93
CA PRO A 55 7.66 8.24 -18.84
C PRO A 55 8.50 7.08 -18.29
N GLN A 56 9.42 6.51 -19.07
CA GLN A 56 10.21 5.35 -18.64
C GLN A 56 11.16 5.70 -17.50
N MET A 57 11.55 6.97 -17.39
CA MET A 57 12.36 7.46 -16.27
C MET A 57 11.65 7.35 -14.92
N VAL A 58 10.31 7.40 -14.89
CA VAL A 58 9.53 7.20 -13.67
C VAL A 58 9.08 5.75 -13.53
N ILE A 59 8.63 5.10 -14.61
CA ILE A 59 8.11 3.72 -14.57
C ILE A 59 9.16 2.75 -14.04
N ARG A 60 10.44 2.93 -14.39
CA ARG A 60 11.55 2.10 -13.90
C ARG A 60 11.75 2.14 -12.37
N LEU A 61 11.16 3.11 -11.69
CA LEU A 61 11.25 3.30 -10.23
C LEU A 61 10.15 2.54 -9.48
N LEU A 62 9.20 1.95 -10.21
CA LEU A 62 8.11 1.18 -9.66
C LEU A 62 8.50 -0.30 -9.56
N ALA A 63 8.09 -0.94 -8.46
CA ALA A 63 8.07 -2.39 -8.33
C ALA A 63 6.91 -2.98 -9.14
N CYS A 64 5.74 -2.36 -9.05
CA CYS A 64 4.55 -2.72 -9.81
C CYS A 64 3.49 -1.60 -9.73
N ILE A 65 2.40 -1.80 -10.47
CA ILE A 65 1.22 -0.95 -10.43
C ILE A 65 0.02 -1.81 -10.02
N ALA A 66 -0.36 -1.73 -8.75
CA ALA A 66 -1.48 -2.47 -8.19
C ALA A 66 -2.81 -1.75 -8.48
N LYS A 67 -3.92 -2.50 -8.43
CA LYS A 67 -5.24 -1.92 -8.63
C LYS A 67 -5.76 -1.37 -7.30
N ASN A 68 -6.55 -0.30 -7.37
CA ASN A 68 -7.34 0.12 -6.22
C ASN A 68 -8.31 -1.00 -5.81
N GLY A 69 -8.30 -1.33 -4.51
CA GLY A 69 -9.05 -2.42 -3.91
C GLY A 69 -8.27 -3.71 -3.75
N ASP A 70 -7.05 -3.82 -4.29
CA ASP A 70 -6.15 -4.94 -4.00
C ASP A 70 -5.76 -4.90 -2.51
N HIS A 71 -5.45 -6.06 -1.95
CA HIS A 71 -5.02 -6.21 -0.57
C HIS A 71 -3.51 -6.39 -0.47
N ALA A 72 -2.94 -5.83 0.59
CA ALA A 72 -1.53 -6.00 0.90
C ALA A 72 -1.30 -6.20 2.40
N VAL A 73 -0.22 -6.91 2.73
CA VAL A 73 0.26 -6.98 4.12
C VAL A 73 1.39 -5.97 4.31
N ILE A 74 1.38 -5.28 5.45
CA ILE A 74 2.46 -4.36 5.83
C ILE A 74 3.62 -5.20 6.37
N VAL A 75 4.75 -5.19 5.66
CA VAL A 75 5.96 -5.95 6.01
C VAL A 75 7.10 -5.06 6.53
N GLY A 76 6.91 -3.73 6.57
CA GLY A 76 7.89 -2.79 7.10
C GLY A 76 7.32 -1.37 7.25
N ARG A 77 7.98 -0.55 8.07
CA ARG A 77 7.62 0.86 8.31
C ARG A 77 8.87 1.75 8.24
N PRO A 78 9.32 2.13 7.04
CA PRO A 78 10.51 2.95 6.87
C PRO A 78 10.34 4.38 7.40
N SER A 79 9.10 4.87 7.54
CA SER A 79 8.79 6.15 8.17
C SER A 79 7.40 6.14 8.80
N LEU A 80 7.03 7.23 9.50
CA LEU A 80 5.70 7.38 10.09
C LEU A 80 4.60 7.37 9.02
N ALA A 81 4.84 8.00 7.88
CA ALA A 81 3.88 8.18 6.79
C ALA A 81 4.04 7.20 5.62
N ALA A 82 4.86 6.15 5.77
CA ALA A 82 5.12 5.20 4.71
C ALA A 82 5.31 3.77 5.19
N LYS A 83 4.99 2.82 4.31
CA LYS A 83 4.99 1.39 4.60
C LYS A 83 5.69 0.63 3.47
N THR A 84 6.38 -0.44 3.85
CA THR A 84 6.74 -1.49 2.90
C THR A 84 5.63 -2.52 2.93
N ILE A 85 5.11 -2.87 1.77
CA ILE A 85 3.99 -3.79 1.61
C ILE A 85 4.38 -5.02 0.78
N LEU A 86 3.60 -6.08 0.92
CA LEU A 86 3.56 -7.21 0.00
C LEU A 86 2.10 -7.37 -0.47
N VAL A 87 1.87 -7.21 -1.78
CA VAL A 87 0.55 -7.42 -2.39
C VAL A 87 0.19 -8.91 -2.35
N ILE A 88 -0.99 -9.25 -1.84
CA ILE A 88 -1.38 -10.65 -1.56
C ILE A 88 -2.46 -11.22 -2.49
N ASP A 89 -3.12 -10.36 -3.27
CA ASP A 89 -4.11 -10.73 -4.28
C ASP A 89 -4.00 -9.84 -5.55
N GLY A 90 -4.95 -9.98 -6.47
CA GLY A 90 -4.91 -9.30 -7.77
C GLY A 90 -3.80 -9.78 -8.72
N ASP A 91 -3.66 -9.09 -9.84
CA ASP A 91 -2.69 -9.43 -10.90
C ASP A 91 -1.23 -9.17 -10.46
N GLN A 92 -1.03 -8.30 -9.46
CA GLN A 92 0.29 -7.96 -8.92
C GLN A 92 0.65 -8.74 -7.66
N LYS A 93 -0.03 -9.85 -7.37
CA LYS A 93 0.26 -10.70 -6.22
C LYS A 93 1.75 -11.06 -6.15
N GLY A 94 2.35 -10.87 -4.98
CA GLY A 94 3.77 -11.10 -4.74
C GLY A 94 4.65 -9.87 -4.98
N CYS A 95 4.11 -8.80 -5.54
CA CYS A 95 4.81 -7.52 -5.63
C CYS A 95 5.10 -6.98 -4.22
N ARG A 96 6.36 -6.63 -3.98
CA ARG A 96 6.82 -6.05 -2.73
C ARG A 96 7.44 -4.69 -3.02
N GLY A 97 7.07 -3.69 -2.24
CA GLY A 97 7.65 -2.37 -2.37
C GLY A 97 7.12 -1.37 -1.37
N PHE A 98 7.31 -0.10 -1.68
CA PHE A 98 7.06 1.04 -0.84
C PHE A 98 5.80 1.78 -1.31
N VAL A 99 4.96 2.18 -0.36
CA VAL A 99 3.77 3.02 -0.57
C VAL A 99 3.64 4.04 0.57
N THR A 100 2.93 5.13 0.33
CA THR A 100 2.62 6.11 1.38
C THR A 100 1.33 5.75 2.11
N ASP A 101 1.06 6.38 3.26
CA ASP A 101 -0.17 6.12 4.01
C ASP A 101 -1.42 6.53 3.22
N GLU A 102 -1.32 7.54 2.35
CA GLU A 102 -2.41 7.94 1.47
C GLU A 102 -2.75 6.89 0.39
N ASP A 103 -1.82 5.98 0.08
CA ASP A 103 -2.05 4.85 -0.82
C ASP A 103 -2.75 3.67 -0.13
N LEU A 104 -2.92 3.77 1.19
CA LEU A 104 -3.58 2.79 2.05
C LEU A 104 -4.88 3.34 2.66
N GLY A 105 -5.33 4.51 2.21
CA GLY A 105 -6.52 5.18 2.74
C GLY A 105 -6.41 5.59 4.22
N MET A 106 -5.19 5.80 4.72
CA MET A 106 -4.91 6.23 6.10
C MET A 106 -4.68 7.73 6.22
#